data_AF-A0A1J3F521-F1
#
_entry.id   AF-A0A1J3F521-F1
#
_cell.length_a   1.000
_cell.length_b   1.000
_cell.length_c   1.000
_cell.angle_alpha   90.00
_cell.angle_beta   90.00
_cell.angle_gamma   90.00
#
_symmetry.space_group_name_H-M   'P 1'
#
loop_
_entity.id
_entity.type
_entity.pdbx_description
1 polymer ?
#
loop_
_entity_poly.entity_id
_entity_poly.type
_entity_poly.pdbx_seq_one_letter_code
_entity_poly.pdbx_strand_id
1 'polypeptide(L)'
;VSLTVAESDADFSHVSGKGIRHQTELHALVPELPASSDSASILTLQITFFPKQGFCVGATINHSAMDGKTVVKFLKSWAHISKYGTTPQDIHLPMLL
;
A
#
# COMPACT_ATOMS: atom_id res chain seq x y z
N VAL A 1 6.58 3.21 -10.19
CA VAL A 1 6.09 2.65 -8.91
C VAL A 1 7.26 1.96 -8.24
N SER A 2 7.59 2.33 -7.00
CA SER A 2 8.70 1.70 -6.25
C SER A 2 8.16 0.73 -5.20
N LEU A 3 8.90 -0.35 -4.95
CA LEU A 3 8.56 -1.37 -3.97
C LEU A 3 9.74 -1.59 -3.01
N THR A 4 9.47 -1.47 -1.71
CA THR A 4 10.40 -1.79 -0.63
C THR A 4 9.97 -3.09 0.05
N VAL A 5 10.93 -3.95 0.39
CA VAL A 5 10.71 -5.12 1.26
C VAL A 5 11.51 -4.91 2.53
N ALA A 6 10.86 -5.03 3.68
CA ALA A 6 11.45 -4.79 4.99
C ALA A 6 11.02 -5.86 6.00
N GLU A 7 11.72 -5.90 7.13
CA GLU A 7 11.38 -6.72 8.30
C GLU A 7 11.19 -5.80 9.51
N SER A 8 10.25 -6.13 10.39
CA SER A 8 10.01 -5.40 11.64
C SER A 8 9.83 -6.38 12.80
N ASP A 9 10.40 -6.00 13.94
CA ASP A 9 10.26 -6.67 15.24
C ASP A 9 9.12 -6.07 16.09
N ALA A 10 8.39 -5.09 15.58
CA ALA A 10 7.25 -4.51 16.28
C ALA A 10 6.17 -5.55 16.57
N ASP A 11 5.42 -5.35 17.66
CA ASP A 11 4.33 -6.26 18.05
C ASP A 11 3.23 -6.26 16.98
N PHE A 12 3.15 -7.34 16.21
CA PHE A 12 2.18 -7.48 15.10
C PHE A 12 0.74 -7.39 15.60
N SER A 13 0.45 -8.00 16.76
CA SER A 13 -0.89 -8.00 17.34
C SER A 13 -1.31 -6.59 17.78
N HIS A 14 -0.34 -5.81 18.28
CA HIS A 14 -0.53 -4.41 18.57
C HIS A 14 -0.80 -3.62 17.28
N VAL A 15 0.10 -3.62 16.30
CA VAL A 15 -0.03 -2.74 15.11
C VAL A 15 -1.19 -3.11 14.18
N SER A 16 -1.61 -4.38 14.15
CA SER A 16 -2.77 -4.83 13.34
C SER A 16 -4.11 -4.80 14.08
N GLY A 17 -4.09 -4.61 15.40
CA GLY A 17 -5.29 -4.60 16.24
C GLY A 17 -6.17 -3.37 16.03
N LYS A 18 -7.39 -3.41 16.60
CA LYS A 18 -8.28 -2.25 16.64
C LYS A 18 -7.72 -1.15 17.57
N GLY A 19 -8.09 0.10 17.31
CA GLY A 19 -7.76 1.26 18.16
C GLY A 19 -6.77 2.23 17.52
N ILE A 20 -6.36 3.24 18.30
CA ILE A 20 -5.43 4.30 17.87
C ILE A 20 -3.99 3.81 18.09
N ARG A 21 -3.08 4.19 17.19
CA ARG A 21 -1.64 3.92 17.28
C ARG A 21 -0.87 5.23 17.21
N HIS A 22 0.34 5.25 17.76
CA HIS A 22 1.21 6.39 17.55
C HIS A 22 1.59 6.49 16.07
N GLN A 23 1.58 7.71 15.52
CA GLN A 23 1.94 7.94 14.13
C GLN A 23 3.31 7.34 13.78
N THR A 24 4.28 7.44 14.68
CA THR A 24 5.64 6.92 14.51
C THR A 24 5.67 5.40 14.34
N GLU A 25 4.78 4.66 15.01
CA GLU A 25 4.66 3.20 14.87
C GLU A 25 4.18 2.82 13.47
N LEU A 26 3.21 3.55 12.93
CA LEU A 26 2.66 3.28 11.60
C LEU A 26 3.54 3.84 10.48
N HIS A 27 4.24 4.95 10.70
CA HIS A 27 5.10 5.57 9.70
C HIS A 27 6.28 4.67 9.31
N ALA A 28 6.78 3.84 10.22
CA ALA A 28 7.81 2.84 9.89
C ALA A 28 7.31 1.74 8.93
N LEU A 29 5.99 1.55 8.83
CA LEU A 29 5.35 0.50 8.02
C LEU A 29 4.89 0.98 6.64
N VAL A 30 5.18 2.23 6.29
CA VAL A 30 4.72 2.89 5.07
C VAL A 30 5.92 3.56 4.39
N PRO A 31 6.10 3.43 3.06
CA PRO A 31 7.25 4.00 2.38
C PRO A 31 7.08 5.51 2.21
N GLU A 32 8.19 6.25 2.11
CA GLU A 32 8.13 7.63 1.63
C GLU A 32 7.72 7.68 0.15
N LEU A 33 7.22 8.84 -0.28
CA LEU A 33 6.89 9.11 -1.68
C LEU A 33 7.93 10.08 -2.25
N PRO A 34 8.91 9.61 -3.04
CA PRO A 34 9.91 10.48 -3.62
C PRO A 34 9.25 11.51 -4.53
N ALA A 35 9.49 12.77 -4.24
CA ALA A 35 9.11 13.89 -5.08
C ALA A 35 10.38 14.70 -5.40
N SER A 36 10.54 15.02 -6.67
CA SER A 36 11.58 15.91 -7.19
C SER A 36 10.91 17.07 -7.95
N SER A 37 11.65 18.14 -8.24
CA SER A 37 11.11 19.30 -8.96
C SER A 37 10.57 18.94 -10.35
N ASP A 38 11.11 17.89 -10.98
CA ASP A 38 10.78 17.50 -12.36
C ASP A 38 9.90 16.24 -12.44
N SER A 39 9.67 15.55 -11.32
CA SER A 39 8.84 14.35 -11.29
C SER A 39 8.30 14.05 -9.88
N ALA A 40 7.01 13.72 -9.81
CA ALA A 40 6.36 13.27 -8.58
C ALA A 40 5.94 11.80 -8.73
N SER A 41 6.37 10.96 -7.78
CA SER A 41 5.89 9.58 -7.71
C SER A 41 4.39 9.57 -7.40
N ILE A 42 3.62 8.72 -8.09
CA ILE A 42 2.17 8.56 -7.84
C ILE A 42 1.90 7.54 -6.73
N LEU A 43 2.70 6.47 -6.68
CA LEU A 43 2.52 5.34 -5.76
C LEU A 43 3.88 4.74 -5.37
N THR A 44 4.08 4.53 -4.07
CA THR A 44 5.13 3.69 -3.50
C THR A 44 4.52 2.64 -2.57
N LEU A 45 5.11 1.44 -2.57
CA LEU A 45 4.64 0.28 -1.80
C LEU A 45 5.75 -0.23 -0.88
N GLN A 46 5.38 -0.69 0.31
CA GLN A 46 6.26 -1.40 1.23
C GLN A 46 5.59 -2.69 1.69
N ILE A 47 6.30 -3.80 1.60
CA ILE A 47 5.91 -5.07 2.22
C ILE A 47 6.80 -5.25 3.45
N THR A 48 6.20 -5.22 4.65
CA THR A 48 6.93 -5.41 5.90
C THR A 48 6.56 -6.75 6.51
N PHE A 49 7.56 -7.61 6.69
CA PHE A 49 7.43 -8.92 7.32
C PHE A 49 7.60 -8.83 8.84
N PHE A 50 6.76 -9.57 9.58
CA PHE A 50 6.83 -9.71 11.03
C PHE A 50 7.10 -11.19 11.32
N PRO A 51 8.32 -11.55 11.78
CA PRO A 51 8.72 -12.94 11.94
C PRO A 51 7.70 -13.77 12.71
N LYS A 52 7.28 -14.89 12.10
CA LYS A 52 6.33 -15.88 12.65
C LYS A 52 4.91 -15.35 12.94
N GLN A 53 4.60 -14.11 12.56
CA GLN A 53 3.32 -13.46 12.89
C GLN A 53 2.53 -13.10 11.63
N GLY A 54 3.18 -12.56 10.61
CA GLY A 54 2.52 -12.15 9.37
C GLY A 54 3.29 -11.11 8.59
N PHE A 55 2.58 -10.31 7.78
CA PHE A 55 3.14 -9.16 7.07
C PHE A 55 2.07 -8.07 6.92
N CYS A 56 2.51 -6.84 6.66
CA CYS A 56 1.63 -5.77 6.21
C CYS A 56 2.08 -5.22 4.85
N VAL A 57 1.16 -4.55 4.17
CA VAL A 57 1.42 -3.81 2.93
C VAL A 57 1.10 -2.34 3.19
N GLY A 58 2.13 -1.51 3.25
CA GLY A 58 2.01 -0.05 3.32
C GLY A 58 2.03 0.58 1.94
N ALA A 59 1.24 1.62 1.74
CA ALA A 59 1.19 2.36 0.48
C ALA A 59 1.16 3.86 0.74
N THR A 60 1.96 4.61 -0.01
CA THR A 60 1.88 6.08 -0.06
C THR A 60 1.50 6.51 -1.46
N ILE A 61 0.46 7.35 -1.54
CA ILE A 61 -0.22 7.68 -2.80
C ILE A 61 -0.34 9.19 -2.92
N ASN A 62 0.02 9.72 -4.08
CA ASN A 62 -0.20 11.13 -4.39
C ASN A 62 -1.70 11.39 -4.63
N HIS A 63 -2.33 12.15 -3.73
CA HIS A 63 -3.76 12.45 -3.81
C HIS A 63 -4.15 13.26 -5.07
N SER A 64 -3.20 13.93 -5.72
CA SER A 64 -3.43 14.62 -7.00
C SER A 64 -3.74 13.65 -8.15
N ALA A 65 -3.32 12.39 -8.04
CA ALA A 65 -3.52 11.36 -9.06
C ALA A 65 -4.69 10.43 -8.77
N MET A 66 -5.05 10.22 -7.49
CA MET A 66 -6.05 9.22 -7.10
C MET A 66 -6.93 9.75 -5.97
N ASP A 67 -8.25 9.67 -6.15
CA ASP A 67 -9.21 9.83 -5.05
C ASP A 67 -9.36 8.52 -4.25
N GLY A 68 -10.01 8.60 -3.08
CA GLY A 68 -10.18 7.43 -2.21
C GLY A 68 -10.91 6.25 -2.90
N LYS A 69 -11.86 6.52 -3.80
CA LYS A 69 -12.57 5.47 -4.56
C LYS A 69 -11.63 4.76 -5.53
N THR A 70 -10.77 5.50 -6.21
CA THR A 70 -9.77 4.97 -7.15
C THR A 70 -8.75 4.12 -6.43
N VAL A 71 -8.28 4.54 -5.25
CA VAL A 71 -7.38 3.74 -4.40
C VAL A 71 -8.03 2.40 -4.01
N VAL A 72 -9.28 2.42 -3.55
CA VAL A 72 -10.00 1.18 -3.18
C VAL A 72 -10.18 0.26 -4.39
N LYS A 73 -10.52 0.79 -5.56
CA LYS A 73 -10.62 0.00 -6.80
C LYS A 73 -9.29 -0.62 -7.18
N PHE A 74 -8.20 0.15 -7.14
CA PHE A 74 -6.85 -0.34 -7.39
C PHE A 74 -6.49 -1.51 -6.48
N LEU A 75 -6.69 -1.38 -5.16
CA LEU A 75 -6.38 -2.44 -4.19
C LEU A 75 -7.22 -3.70 -4.41
N LYS A 76 -8.52 -3.55 -4.72
CA LYS A 76 -9.40 -4.70 -5.04
C LYS A 76 -8.97 -5.41 -6.31
N SER A 77 -8.65 -4.66 -7.36
CA SER A 77 -8.14 -5.23 -8.62
C SER A 77 -6.81 -5.94 -8.41
N TRP A 78 -5.88 -5.33 -7.66
CA TRP A 78 -4.60 -5.93 -7.35
C TRP A 78 -4.77 -7.25 -6.60
N ALA A 79 -5.59 -7.27 -5.54
CA ALA A 79 -5.88 -8.49 -4.79
C ALA A 79 -6.53 -9.58 -5.65
N HIS A 80 -7.44 -9.22 -6.55
CA HIS A 80 -8.06 -10.16 -7.48
C HIS A 80 -7.05 -10.77 -8.44
N ILE A 81 -6.22 -9.94 -9.08
CA ILE A 81 -5.18 -10.41 -10.01
C ILE A 81 -4.20 -11.33 -9.28
N SER A 82 -3.76 -10.96 -8.07
CA SER A 82 -2.87 -11.80 -7.26
C SER A 82 -3.49 -13.15 -6.87
N LYS A 83 -4.81 -13.19 -6.64
CA LYS A 83 -5.51 -14.41 -6.24
C LYS A 83 -5.88 -15.31 -7.41
N TYR A 84 -6.32 -14.74 -8.53
CA TYR A 84 -6.95 -15.47 -9.63
C TYR A 84 -6.17 -15.43 -10.95
N GLY A 85 -5.17 -14.55 -11.07
CA GLY A 85 -4.40 -14.37 -12.30
C GLY A 85 -5.16 -13.66 -13.43
N THR A 86 -6.34 -13.10 -13.16
CA THR A 86 -7.22 -12.47 -14.16
C THR A 86 -7.65 -11.07 -13.74
N THR A 87 -8.00 -10.24 -14.73
CA THR A 87 -8.57 -8.91 -14.49
C THR A 87 -10.05 -9.03 -14.06
N PRO A 88 -10.50 -8.25 -13.05
CA PRO A 88 -11.91 -8.22 -12.67
C PRO A 88 -12.79 -7.69 -13.81
N GLN A 89 -13.87 -8.39 -14.14
CA GLN A 89 -14.80 -7.99 -15.21
C GLN A 89 -15.69 -6.80 -14.80
N ASP A 90 -16.01 -6.67 -13.52
CA ASP A 90 -16.91 -5.62 -12.99
C ASP A 90 -16.20 -4.32 -12.56
N ILE A 91 -14.87 -4.30 -12.57
CA ILE A 91 -14.13 -3.07 -12.27
C ILE A 91 -13.84 -2.40 -13.61
N HIS A 92 -14.68 -1.44 -13.97
CA HIS A 92 -14.38 -0.45 -15.02
C HIS A 92 -13.12 0.31 -14.56
N LEU A 93 -11.96 -0.25 -14.90
CA LEU A 93 -10.66 0.36 -14.68
C LEU A 93 -10.61 1.57 -15.62
N PRO A 94 -10.48 2.81 -15.11
CA PRO A 94 -10.01 3.87 -15.99
C PRO A 94 -8.63 3.41 -16.45
N MET A 95 -8.50 3.15 -17.75
CA MET A 95 -7.23 2.89 -18.38
C MET A 95 -6.45 4.21 -18.28
N LEU A 96 -5.73 4.40 -17.18
CA LEU A 96 -4.73 5.46 -17.05
C LEU A 96 -3.40 4.84 -17.44
N LEU A 97 -3.22 4.73 -18.75
CA LEU A 97 -1.93 4.80 -19.42
C LEU A 97 -1.94 6.07 -20.28
#